data_AF-A0A822FHZ8-F1
#
_entry.id   AF-A0A822FHZ8-F1
#
_cell.length_a   1.000
_cell.length_b   1.000
_cell.length_c   1.000
_cell.angle_alpha   90.00
_cell.angle_beta   90.00
_cell.angle_gamma   90.00
#
_symmetry.space_group_name_H-M   'P 1'
#
loop_
_entity.id
_entity.type
_entity.pdbx_description
1 polymer ?
#
loop_
_entity_poly.entity_id
_entity_poly.type
_entity_poly.pdbx_seq_one_letter_code
_entity_poly.pdbx_strand_id
1 'polypeptide(L)'
;MTSVFCKILYVFMNASISIAMWTIVLMSLDKAVAVSYPLKSGIWVTPKRAFYGCCFISFILSMANLYFIRLSGVTLGNNNKRYCGLIKDSLIIDVTTASILPISK
;
A
#
# COMPACT_ATOMS: atom_id res chain seq x y z
N MET A 1 -9.75 2.16 -23.33
CA MET A 1 -10.54 2.16 -22.08
C MET A 1 -10.16 1.02 -21.14
N THR A 2 -10.04 -0.23 -21.61
CA THR A 2 -9.71 -1.39 -20.76
C THR A 2 -8.37 -1.29 -20.01
N SER A 3 -7.38 -0.59 -20.57
CA SER A 3 -6.08 -0.36 -19.91
C SER A 3 -6.14 0.54 -18.69
N VAL A 4 -7.01 1.57 -18.71
CA VAL A 4 -7.16 2.51 -17.60
C VAL A 4 -7.89 1.84 -16.43
N PHE A 5 -8.97 1.13 -16.73
CA PHE A 5 -9.70 0.34 -15.71
C PHE A 5 -8.81 -0.71 -15.04
N CYS A 6 -7.96 -1.40 -15.82
CA CYS A 6 -6.98 -2.34 -15.28
C CYS A 6 -6.03 -1.68 -14.25
N LYS A 7 -5.45 -0.53 -14.60
CA LYS A 7 -4.53 0.21 -13.70
C LYS A 7 -5.22 0.63 -12.41
N ILE A 8 -6.43 1.19 -12.52
CA ILE A 8 -7.21 1.65 -11.36
C ILE A 8 -7.56 0.49 -10.45
N LEU A 9 -8.06 -0.63 -11.00
CA LEU A 9 -8.40 -1.82 -10.22
C LEU A 9 -7.19 -2.39 -9.48
N TYR A 10 -6.04 -2.47 -10.16
CA TYR A 10 -4.81 -2.99 -9.56
C TYR A 10 -4.33 -2.12 -8.39
N VAL A 11 -4.36 -0.81 -8.55
CA VAL A 11 -3.96 0.16 -7.52
C VAL A 11 -4.93 0.12 -6.34
N PHE A 12 -6.24 0.03 -6.61
CA PHE A 12 -7.25 -0.09 -5.56
C PHE A 12 -7.11 -1.39 -4.76
N MET A 13 -6.83 -2.51 -5.44
CA MET A 13 -6.62 -3.79 -4.77
C MET A 13 -5.39 -3.75 -3.85
N ASN A 14 -4.26 -3.23 -4.33
CA ASN A 14 -3.06 -3.11 -3.51
C ASN A 14 -3.22 -2.10 -2.35
N ALA A 15 -3.86 -0.95 -2.62
CA ALA A 15 -4.12 0.04 -1.59
C ALA A 15 -5.02 -0.52 -0.49
N SER A 16 -6.08 -1.26 -0.84
CA SER A 16 -6.99 -1.84 0.16
C SER A 16 -6.32 -2.90 1.03
N ILE A 17 -5.49 -3.78 0.44
CA ILE A 17 -4.70 -4.77 1.19
C ILE A 17 -3.73 -4.06 2.15
N SER A 18 -3.05 -3.01 1.68
CA SER A 18 -2.09 -2.25 2.49
C SER A 18 -2.77 -1.54 3.66
N ILE A 19 -3.90 -0.86 3.41
CA ILE A 19 -4.70 -0.21 4.44
C ILE A 19 -5.18 -1.24 5.47
N ALA A 20 -5.69 -2.39 5.02
CA ALA A 20 -6.14 -3.45 5.91
C ALA A 20 -5.01 -3.95 6.83
N MET A 21 -3.82 -4.23 6.30
CA MET A 21 -2.68 -4.64 7.13
C MET A 21 -2.32 -3.59 8.18
N TRP A 22 -2.23 -2.32 7.79
CA TRP A 22 -1.87 -1.25 8.72
C TRP A 22 -2.95 -0.97 9.76
N THR A 23 -4.24 -1.10 9.42
CA THR A 23 -5.32 -0.96 10.40
C THR A 23 -5.29 -2.06 11.47
N ILE A 24 -4.97 -3.31 11.10
CA ILE A 24 -4.81 -4.41 12.05
C ILE A 24 -3.63 -4.13 13.00
N VAL A 25 -2.51 -3.65 12.45
CA VAL A 25 -1.33 -3.26 13.25
C VAL A 25 -1.70 -2.15 14.24
N LEU A 26 -2.42 -1.13 13.81
CA LEU A 26 -2.86 -0.04 14.70
C LEU A 26 -3.80 -0.52 15.80
N MET A 27 -4.75 -1.41 15.50
CA MET A 27 -5.61 -2.01 16.52
C MET A 27 -4.82 -2.82 17.54
N SER A 28 -3.79 -3.56 17.10
CA SER A 28 -2.93 -4.32 18.01
C SER A 28 -2.09 -3.43 18.92
N LEU A 29 -1.58 -2.31 18.38
CA LEU A 29 -0.85 -1.29 19.14
C LEU A 29 -1.75 -0.59 20.15
N ASP A 30 -2.99 -0.26 19.78
CA ASP A 30 -3.96 0.37 20.69
C ASP A 30 -4.20 -0.52 21.92
N LYS A 31 -4.38 -1.83 21.71
CA LYS A 31 -4.52 -2.81 22.81
C LYS A 31 -3.24 -2.94 23.65
N ALA A 32 -2.06 -2.97 23.02
CA ALA A 32 -0.79 -3.05 23.74
C ALA A 32 -0.53 -1.81 24.63
N VAL A 33 -0.86 -0.62 24.13
CA VAL A 33 -0.73 0.64 24.88
C VAL A 33 -1.75 0.71 26.01
N ALA A 34 -2.99 0.26 25.79
CA ALA A 34 -4.01 0.22 26.82
C ALA A 34 -3.62 -0.68 28.01
N VAL A 35 -2.97 -1.83 27.73
CA VAL A 35 -2.47 -2.74 28.78
C VAL A 35 -1.23 -2.17 29.49
N SER A 36 -0.30 -1.57 28.74
CA SER A 36 0.96 -1.08 29.31
C SER A 36 0.79 0.23 30.10
N TYR A 37 -0.17 1.08 29.73
CA TYR A 37 -0.38 2.41 30.31
C TYR A 37 -1.87 2.68 30.60
N PRO A 38 -2.49 1.94 31.54
CA PRO A 38 -3.94 2.02 31.80
C PRO A 38 -4.41 3.42 32.19
N LEU A 39 -3.60 4.17 32.96
CA LEU A 39 -3.93 5.49 33.49
C LEU A 39 -3.76 6.64 32.47
N LYS A 40 -2.97 6.45 31.40
CA LYS A 40 -2.79 7.44 30.32
C LYS A 40 -3.68 7.17 29.11
N SER A 41 -4.29 5.99 29.03
CA SER A 41 -5.12 5.55 27.90
C SER A 41 -6.30 6.50 27.61
N GLY A 42 -6.96 7.02 28.65
CA GLY A 42 -8.12 7.92 28.48
C GLY A 42 -7.82 9.28 27.83
N ILE A 43 -6.56 9.76 27.91
CA ILE A 43 -6.13 11.02 27.28
C ILE A 43 -5.59 10.77 25.87
N TRP A 44 -4.95 9.62 25.64
CA TRP A 44 -4.31 9.30 24.37
C TRP A 44 -5.27 8.69 23.34
N VAL A 45 -6.24 7.89 23.79
CA VAL A 45 -7.16 7.14 22.93
C VAL A 45 -8.51 7.86 22.86
N THR A 46 -8.55 9.01 22.18
CA THR A 46 -9.82 9.70 21.89
C THR A 46 -10.37 9.21 20.54
N PRO A 47 -11.65 8.82 20.42
CA PRO A 47 -12.21 8.26 19.18
C PRO A 47 -12.11 9.23 17.99
N LYS A 48 -12.20 10.54 18.24
CA LYS A 48 -11.98 11.56 17.20
C LYS A 48 -10.55 11.51 16.64
N ARG A 49 -9.54 11.41 17.49
CA ARG A 49 -8.13 11.32 17.06
C ARG A 49 -7.84 10.01 16.34
N ALA A 50 -8.42 8.89 16.78
CA ALA A 50 -8.30 7.61 16.10
C ALA A 50 -8.89 7.67 14.68
N PHE A 51 -10.04 8.32 14.50
CA PHE A 51 -10.64 8.52 13.17
C PHE A 51 -9.75 9.37 12.26
N TYR A 52 -9.27 10.52 12.73
CA TYR A 52 -8.34 11.36 11.96
C TYR A 52 -7.04 10.63 11.64
N GLY A 53 -6.48 9.88 12.58
CA GLY A 53 -5.28 9.06 12.38
C GLY A 53 -5.48 7.98 11.33
N CYS A 54 -6.61 7.26 11.37
CA CYS A 54 -6.94 6.24 10.39
C CYS A 54 -7.12 6.84 8.98
N CYS A 55 -7.82 7.96 8.86
CA CYS A 55 -7.97 8.67 7.59
C CYS A 55 -6.62 9.17 7.04
N PHE A 56 -5.77 9.73 7.90
CA PHE A 56 -4.46 10.25 7.50
C PHE A 56 -3.53 9.13 7.03
N ILE A 57 -3.49 8.02 7.76
CA ILE A 57 -2.69 6.83 7.39
C ILE A 57 -3.22 6.22 6.09
N SER A 58 -4.55 6.12 5.94
CA SER A 58 -5.16 5.63 4.70
C SER A 58 -4.82 6.52 3.50
N PHE A 59 -4.79 7.84 3.67
CA PHE A 59 -4.42 8.79 2.62
C PHE A 59 -2.94 8.66 2.22
N ILE A 60 -2.03 8.57 3.20
CA ILE A 60 -0.60 8.36 2.94
C ILE A 60 -0.37 7.04 2.20
N LEU A 61 -1.00 5.95 2.65
CA LEU A 61 -0.88 4.64 2.02
C LEU A 61 -1.46 4.65 0.60
N SER A 62 -2.57 5.34 0.38
CA SER A 62 -3.14 5.50 -0.96
C SER A 62 -2.18 6.26 -1.89
N MET A 63 -1.59 7.36 -1.41
CA MET A 63 -0.58 8.13 -2.17
C MET A 63 0.68 7.31 -2.48
N ALA A 64 1.18 6.52 -1.53
CA ALA A 64 2.31 5.62 -1.76
C ALA A 64 1.99 4.57 -2.84
N ASN A 65 0.75 4.07 -2.88
CA ASN A 65 0.31 3.09 -3.87
C ASN A 65 0.02 3.68 -5.27
N LEU A 66 -0.08 5.01 -5.43
CA LEU A 66 -0.22 5.63 -6.75
C LEU A 66 1.00 5.38 -7.65
N TYR A 67 2.17 5.11 -7.08
CA TYR A 67 3.35 4.70 -7.83
C TYR A 67 3.09 3.47 -8.71
N PHE A 68 2.26 2.53 -8.24
CA PHE A 68 1.89 1.32 -9.00
C PHE A 68 1.04 1.59 -10.26
N ILE A 69 0.50 2.80 -10.46
CA ILE A 69 -0.17 3.18 -11.72
C ILE A 69 0.80 3.10 -12.90
N ARG A 70 2.09 3.39 -12.68
CA ARG A 70 3.13 3.33 -13.72
C ARG A 70 3.53 1.90 -14.04
N LEU A 71 3.54 1.00 -13.05
CA LEU A 71 3.94 -0.40 -13.22
C LEU A 71 2.83 -1.32 -13.74
N SER A 72 1.57 -0.93 -13.55
CA SER A 72 0.42 -1.73 -14.00
C SER A 72 0.08 -1.46 -15.48
N GLY A 73 -0.28 -2.52 -16.20
CA GLY A 73 -0.62 -2.46 -17.61
C GLY A 73 -1.35 -3.70 -18.11
N VAL A 74 -1.71 -3.67 -19.39
CA VAL A 74 -2.33 -4.81 -20.07
C VAL A 74 -1.25 -5.57 -20.80
N THR A 75 -1.07 -6.85 -20.47
CA THR A 75 -0.12 -7.74 -21.14
C THR A 75 -0.87 -8.75 -22.01
N LEU A 76 -0.32 -9.09 -23.17
CA LEU A 76 -0.83 -10.19 -24.00
C LEU A 76 -0.28 -11.51 -23.45
N GLY A 77 -1.16 -12.41 -23.04
CA GLY A 77 -0.77 -13.77 -22.71
C GLY A 77 -0.71 -14.67 -23.95
N ASN A 78 -0.11 -15.84 -23.80
CA ASN A 78 0.18 -16.80 -24.88
C ASN A 78 -1.05 -17.26 -25.70
N ASN A 79 -2.26 -17.09 -25.15
CA ASN A 79 -3.54 -17.50 -25.76
C ASN A 79 -4.30 -16.35 -26.44
N ASN A 80 -3.63 -15.27 -26.86
CA ASN A 80 -4.26 -14.01 -27.33
C ASN A 80 -5.24 -13.35 -26.35
N LYS A 81 -5.26 -13.80 -25.08
CA LYS A 81 -6.06 -13.20 -24.02
C LYS A 81 -5.30 -12.03 -23.40
N ARG A 82 -6.01 -10.93 -23.17
CA ARG A 82 -5.46 -9.73 -22.51
C ARG A 82 -5.59 -9.90 -21.00
N TYR A 83 -4.47 -9.83 -20.29
CA TYR A 83 -4.44 -9.90 -18.84
C TYR A 83 -4.06 -8.54 -18.26
N CYS A 84 -4.63 -8.23 -17.10
CA CYS A 84 -4.25 -7.08 -16.32
C CYS A 84 -3.18 -7.51 -15.31
N GLY A 85 -2.02 -6.88 -15.31
CA GLY A 85 -0.94 -7.24 -14.39
C GLY A 85 0.23 -6.27 -14.40
N LEU A 86 1.29 -6.63 -13.70
CA LEU A 86 2.54 -5.90 -13.74
C LEU A 86 3.21 -6.11 -15.10
N ILE A 87 3.68 -5.01 -15.70
CA ILE A 87 4.48 -5.07 -16.91
C ILE A 87 5.86 -5.61 -16.49
N LYS A 88 6.26 -6.78 -17.00
CA LYS A 88 7.53 -7.43 -16.63
C LYS A 88 8.77 -6.54 -16.84
N ASP A 89 8.71 -5.62 -17.80
CA ASP A 89 9.85 -4.74 -18.12
C ASP A 89 10.15 -3.71 -17.02
N SER A 90 9.17 -3.31 -16.19
CA SER A 90 9.43 -2.40 -15.07
C SER A 90 10.06 -3.10 -13.86
N LEU A 91 9.79 -4.39 -13.66
CA LEU A 91 10.45 -5.20 -12.63
C LEU A 91 11.94 -5.38 -12.91
N ILE A 92 12.34 -5.49 -14.18
CA ILE A 92 13.76 -5.61 -14.56
C ILE A 92 14.49 -4.30 -14.25
N ILE A 93 13.88 -3.15 -14.52
CA ILE A 93 14.48 -1.83 -14.26
C ILE A 93 14.57 -1.56 -12.75
N ASP A 94 13.55 -1.90 -11.94
CA ASP A 94 13.61 -1.74 -10.48
C ASP A 94 14.59 -2.72 -9.80
N VAL A 95 14.66 -3.99 -10.24
CA VAL A 95 15.64 -4.95 -9.72
C VAL A 95 17.07 -4.55 -10.12
N THR A 96 17.27 -4.11 -11.37
CA THR A 96 18.59 -3.64 -11.80
C THR A 96 18.99 -2.33 -11.12
N THR A 97 18.11 -1.34 -11.01
CA THR A 97 18.43 -0.08 -10.30
C THR A 97 18.62 -0.26 -8.79
N ALA A 98 17.86 -1.14 -8.13
CA ALA A 98 18.13 -1.52 -6.73
C ALA A 98 19.48 -2.25 -6.57
N SER A 99 19.91 -3.02 -7.58
CA SER A 99 21.21 -3.68 -7.58
C SER A 99 22.40 -2.79 -8.02
N ILE A 100 22.15 -1.59 -8.55
CA ILE A 100 23.18 -0.67 -9.04
C ILE A 100 23.45 0.47 -8.05
N LEU A 101 22.70 0.62 -6.94
CA LEU A 101 23.14 1.51 -5.85
C LEU A 101 24.46 0.96 -5.28
N PRO A 102 25.61 1.63 -5.51
CA PRO A 102 26.86 1.14 -4.96
C PRO A 102 26.77 1.29 -3.44
N ILE A 103 26.96 0.17 -2.75
CA ILE A 103 27.36 0.16 -1.36
C ILE A 103 28.74 0.82 -1.33
N SER A 104 28.78 2.15 -1.25
CA SER A 104 29.99 2.87 -0.88
C SER A 104 30.18 2.63 0.62
N LYS A 105 31.18 1.80 0.92
CA LYS A 105 31.80 1.71 2.25
C LYS A 105 32.28 3.08 2.72
#